data_AF-A0AAX3I8A3-F1
#
_entry.id   AF-A0AAX3I8A3-F1
#
_cell.length_a   1.000
_cell.length_b   1.000
_cell.length_c   1.000
_cell.angle_alpha   90.00
_cell.angle_beta   90.00
_cell.angle_gamma   90.00
#
_symmetry.space_group_name_H-M   'P 1'
#
loop_
_entity.id
_entity.type
_entity.pdbx_description
1 polymer ?
#
loop_
_entity_poly.entity_id
_entity_poly.type
_entity_poly.pdbx_seq_one_letter_code
_entity_poly.pdbx_strand_id
1 'polypeptide(L)' 'MQDTFNLSRFVEAQRPVFSRVMDELRAGRKTSHWMWFVFPQLRGLGRSDMAGRFAICSCLPRA' A
#
# COMPACT_ATOMS: atom_id res chain seq x y z
N MET A 1 12.32 -8.75 -16.97
CA MET A 1 11.68 -9.23 -15.73
C MET A 1 10.28 -8.64 -15.68
N GLN A 2 9.22 -9.45 -15.77
CA GLN A 2 7.84 -8.97 -15.75
C GLN A 2 7.40 -8.69 -14.31
N ASP A 3 6.95 -7.47 -14.04
CA ASP A 3 6.31 -7.10 -12.78
C ASP A 3 4.85 -7.58 -12.80
N THR A 4 4.65 -8.90 -12.73
CA THR A 4 3.34 -9.57 -12.78
C THR A 4 2.35 -9.01 -11.76
N PHE A 5 2.86 -8.48 -10.64
CA PHE A 5 2.05 -7.92 -9.57
C PHE A 5 2.01 -6.39 -9.56
N ASN A 6 2.68 -5.71 -10.49
CA ASN A 6 2.82 -4.26 -10.54
C ASN A 6 3.27 -3.66 -9.19
N LEU A 7 4.26 -4.28 -8.52
CA LEU A 7 4.76 -3.85 -7.21
C LEU A 7 5.38 -2.45 -7.24
N SER A 8 5.84 -2.02 -8.42
CA SER A 8 6.34 -0.66 -8.65
C SER A 8 5.36 0.42 -8.20
N ARG A 9 4.04 0.15 -8.26
CA ARG A 9 3.01 1.10 -7.78
C ARG A 9 3.18 1.51 -6.31
N PHE A 10 3.69 0.62 -5.45
CA PHE A 10 3.90 0.93 -4.04
C PHE A 10 5.09 1.87 -3.87
N VAL A 11 6.20 1.56 -4.56
CA VAL A 11 7.43 2.36 -4.50
C VAL A 11 7.16 3.78 -4.99
N GLU A 12 6.46 3.94 -6.10
CA GLU A 12 6.10 5.26 -6.61
C GLU A 12 5.20 6.05 -5.68
N ALA A 13 4.23 5.41 -5.02
CA ALA A 13 3.35 6.07 -4.06
C ALA A 13 4.09 6.45 -2.76
N GLN A 14 5.07 5.65 -2.33
CA GLN A 14 5.85 5.89 -1.12
C GLN A 14 6.89 7.00 -1.32
N ARG A 15 7.54 7.05 -2.49
CA ARG A 15 8.67 7.96 -2.81
C ARG A 15 8.49 9.41 -2.33
N PRO A 16 7.36 10.11 -2.60
CA PRO A 16 7.20 11.50 -2.18
C PRO A 16 6.88 11.70 -0.70
N VAL A 17 6.46 10.66 0.04
CA VAL A 17 5.95 10.80 1.42
C VAL A 17 6.73 9.98 2.45
N PHE A 18 7.73 9.21 2.03
CA PHE A 18 8.40 8.24 2.91
C PHE A 18 9.04 8.89 4.14
N SER A 19 9.68 10.05 3.99
CA SER A 19 10.22 10.82 5.13
C SER A 19 9.14 11.18 6.15
N ARG A 20 8.01 11.72 5.69
CA ARG A 20 6.87 12.07 6.54
C ARG A 20 6.26 10.85 7.24
N VAL A 21 6.16 9.71 6.55
CA VAL A 21 5.71 8.45 7.15
C VAL A 21 6.60 8.08 8.33
N MET A 22 7.93 8.14 8.15
CA MET A 22 8.87 7.81 9.21
C MET A 22 8.75 8.75 10.40
N ASP A 23 8.55 10.05 10.17
CA ASP A 23 8.38 11.03 11.24
C ASP A 23 7.07 10.83 12.01
N GLU A 24 5.96 10.57 11.31
CA GLU A 24 4.66 10.27 11.92
C GLU A 24 4.69 8.96 12.75
N LEU A 25 5.40 7.94 12.28
CA LEU A 25 5.60 6.69 13.01
C LEU A 25 6.45 6.89 14.27
N ARG A 26 7.55 7.63 14.19
CA ARG A 26 8.39 7.97 15.36
C ARG A 26 7.63 8.81 16.39
N ALA A 27 6.79 9.71 15.92
CA ALA A 27 5.91 10.52 16.77
C ALA A 27 4.73 9.71 17.34
N GLY A 28 4.53 8.46 16.92
CA GLY A 28 3.44 7.59 17.38
C GLY A 28 2.05 8.03 16.92
N ARG A 29 1.94 8.95 15.95
CA ARG A 29 0.67 9.49 15.48
C ARG A 29 0.67 9.73 13.98
N LYS A 30 -0.12 8.91 13.28
CA LYS A 30 -0.44 9.12 11.87
C LYS A 30 -1.35 10.32 11.69
N THR A 31 -0.99 11.23 10.79
CA THR A 31 -1.76 12.44 10.45
C THR A 31 -2.00 12.61 8.96
N SER A 32 -1.35 11.84 8.09
CA SER A 32 -1.53 11.95 6.64
C SER A 32 -1.97 10.65 5.95
N HIS A 33 -2.18 10.73 4.64
CA HIS A 33 -2.88 9.73 3.82
C HIS A 33 -1.92 8.76 3.12
N TRP A 34 -1.39 7.79 3.86
CA TRP A 34 -0.43 6.80 3.32
C TRP A 34 -0.71 5.34 3.68
N MET A 35 -1.80 5.07 4.43
CA MET A 35 -2.06 3.71 4.96
C MET A 35 -2.07 2.64 3.88
N TRP A 36 -2.76 2.91 2.77
CA TRP A 36 -3.01 1.93 1.71
C TRP A 36 -1.73 1.37 1.08
N PHE A 37 -0.67 2.17 0.98
CA PHE A 37 0.55 1.80 0.27
C PHE A 37 1.78 1.65 1.16
N VAL A 38 1.68 1.97 2.46
CA VAL A 38 2.72 1.66 3.47
C VAL A 38 2.35 0.38 4.23
N PHE A 39 1.08 0.22 4.62
CA PHE A 39 0.53 -1.00 5.24
C PHE A 39 -0.66 -1.51 4.42
N PRO A 40 -0.40 -2.05 3.22
CA PRO A 40 -1.46 -2.56 2.34
C PRO A 40 -2.21 -3.74 2.97
N GLN A 41 -3.48 -3.87 2.61
CA GLN A 41 -4.36 -4.96 3.02
C GLN A 41 -4.67 -5.90 1.86
N LEU A 42 -5.20 -7.09 2.16
CA LEU A 42 -5.67 -8.02 1.13
C LEU A 42 -6.85 -7.45 0.35
N ARG A 43 -6.95 -7.83 -0.93
CA ARG A 43 -8.09 -7.46 -1.78
C ARG A 43 -9.40 -7.95 -1.16
N GLY A 44 -10.38 -7.04 -1.09
CA GLY A 44 -11.71 -7.31 -0.55
C GLY A 44 -11.93 -6.86 0.89
N LEU A 45 -10.87 -6.51 1.64
CA LEU A 45 -11.01 -6.00 3.02
C LEU A 45 -11.48 -4.54 3.06
N GLY A 46 -10.98 -3.70 2.16
CA GLY A 46 -11.41 -2.31 2.03
C GLY A 46 -12.37 -2.08 0.87
N ARG A 47 -13.24 -1.08 1.02
CA ARG A 47 -14.29 -0.73 0.04
C ARG A 47 -13.99 0.51 -0.80
N SER A 48 -12.95 1.27 -0.48
CA SER A 48 -12.59 2.48 -1.24
C SER A 48 -11.72 2.16 -2.47
N ASP A 49 -11.74 3.05 -3.45
CA ASP A 49 -10.92 2.91 -4.67
C ASP A 49 -9.43 2.79 -4.36
N MET A 50 -8.92 3.55 -3.38
CA MET A 50 -7.52 3.43 -2.95
C MET A 50 -7.23 2.11 -2.23
N ALA A 51 -8.20 1.56 -1.49
CA ALA A 51 -8.05 0.23 -0.92
C ALA A 51 -8.00 -0.85 -2.00
N GLY A 52 -8.76 -0.71 -3.09
CA GLY A 52 -8.67 -1.59 -4.25
C GLY A 52 -7.34 -1.45 -5.01
N ARG A 53 -6.91 -0.21 -5.28
CA ARG A 53 -5.69 0.11 -6.04
C ARG A 53 -4.42 -0.44 -5.41
N PHE A 54 -4.32 -0.39 -4.08
CA PHE A 54 -3.15 -0.84 -3.33
C PHE A 54 -3.37 -2.18 -2.61
N ALA A 55 -4.47 -2.88 -2.88
CA ALA A 55 -4.68 -4.21 -2.33
C ALA A 55 -3.59 -5.20 -2.78
N ILE A 56 -3.21 -6.09 -1.87
CA ILE A 56 -2.41 -7.28 -2.19
C ILE A 56 -3.35 -8.35 -2.73
N CYS A 57 -3.00 -8.90 -3.90
CA CYS A 57 -3.64 -10.08 -4.47
C CYS A 57 -2.64 -11.23 -4.42
N SER A 58 -3.09 -12.41 -3.99
CA SER A 58 -2.29 -13.63 -4.14
C SER A 58 -2.47 -14.22 -5.54
N CYS A 59 -1.48 -14.98 -5.98
CA CYS A 59 -1.56 -15.83 -7.17
C CYS A 59 -2.01 -17.26 -6.85
N LEU A 60 -2.54 -17.54 -5.65
CA LEU A 60 -2.94 -18.90 -5.31
C LEU A 60 -4.14 -19.29 -6.18
N PRO A 61 -4.10 -20.43 -6.90
CA PRO A 61 -5.28 -20.92 -7.60
C PRO A 61 -6.43 -21.07 -6.61
N ARG A 62 -7.62 -20.64 -7.00
CA ARG A 62 -8.82 -21.10 -6.29
C ARG A 62 -8.92 -22.60 -6.55
N ALA A 63 -8.87 -23.38 -5.48
CA ALA A 63 -9.21 -24.79 -5.50
C ALA A 63 -10.66 -24.98 -5.96
#